data_AF-A0A7J4K1K7-F1
#
_entry.id   AF-A0A7J4K1K7-F1
#
_cell.length_a   1.000
_cell.length_b   1.000
_cell.length_c   1.000
_cell.angle_alpha   90.00
_cell.angle_beta   90.00
_cell.angle_gamma   90.00
#
_symmetry.space_group_name_H-M   'P 1'
#
loop_
_entity.id
_entity.type
_entity.pdbx_description
1 polymer ?
#
loop_
_entity_poly.entity_id
_entity_poly.type
_entity_poly.pdbx_seq_one_letter_code
_entity_poly.pdbx_strand_id
1 'polypeptide(L)'
;MSAKGFWLFIILTAVVTVPIFIVPLLVQSIPQVFSFTHDIYSPTCHQLTSRSLCYFPKNGSFGSFEDCFSSPEFNESKAVSVNKFGTIGYKMPVCSRDVGIYSFMLVGGILFSFVRKKDEVALPPAIWLILALVPLGIDGTGQLLGFWESTNTMRIITGAIAGFVVPFYAIPLLNRFFK
;
A
#
# COMPACT_ATOMS: atom_id res chain seq x y z
N MET A 1 -11.17 1.75 30.02
CA MET A 1 -11.74 1.14 28.80
C MET A 1 -10.60 0.51 28.00
N SER A 2 -10.82 -0.67 27.41
CA SER A 2 -9.74 -1.47 26.80
C SER A 2 -9.51 -1.04 25.34
N ALA A 3 -8.31 -0.60 24.99
CA ALA A 3 -7.94 -0.16 23.62
C ALA A 3 -7.64 -1.34 22.67
N LYS A 4 -8.36 -2.46 22.80
CA LYS A 4 -8.12 -3.69 22.03
C LYS A 4 -8.28 -3.47 20.53
N GLY A 5 -9.31 -2.74 20.11
CA GLY A 5 -9.58 -2.48 18.69
C GLY A 5 -8.48 -1.66 18.03
N PHE A 6 -7.97 -0.64 18.72
CA PHE A 6 -6.81 0.13 18.28
C PHE A 6 -5.57 -0.76 18.07
N TRP A 7 -5.18 -1.55 19.07
CA TRP A 7 -3.98 -2.39 18.96
C TRP A 7 -4.11 -3.46 17.88
N LEU A 8 -5.30 -4.08 17.77
CA LEU A 8 -5.58 -5.03 16.70
C LEU A 8 -5.38 -4.38 15.32
N PHE A 9 -5.93 -3.17 15.11
CA PHE A 9 -5.77 -2.45 13.85
C PHE A 9 -4.29 -2.18 13.54
N ILE A 10 -3.52 -1.66 14.51
CA ILE A 10 -2.09 -1.36 14.34
C ILE A 10 -1.30 -2.62 14.00
N ILE A 11 -1.53 -3.72 14.73
CA ILE A 11 -0.81 -4.97 14.49
C ILE A 11 -1.12 -5.52 13.10
N LEU A 12 -2.40 -5.62 12.73
CA LEU A 12 -2.80 -6.14 11.43
C LEU A 12 -2.23 -5.29 10.28
N THR A 13 -2.35 -3.97 10.37
CA THR A 13 -1.81 -3.07 9.35
C THR A 13 -0.29 -3.10 9.29
N ALA A 14 0.42 -3.23 10.41
CA ALA A 14 1.87 -3.38 10.43
C ALA A 14 2.32 -4.73 9.82
N VAL A 15 1.64 -5.83 10.14
CA VAL A 15 1.92 -7.16 9.56
C VAL A 15 1.75 -7.17 8.05
N VAL A 16 0.80 -6.41 7.51
CA VAL A 16 0.65 -6.24 6.05
C VAL A 16 1.69 -5.27 5.48
N THR A 17 1.86 -4.11 6.11
CA THR A 17 2.67 -3.02 5.53
C THR A 17 4.17 -3.29 5.59
N VAL A 18 4.68 -3.87 6.68
CA VAL A 18 6.13 -4.04 6.88
C VAL A 18 6.75 -4.96 5.82
N PRO A 19 6.21 -6.16 5.51
CA PRO A 19 6.77 -7.03 4.48
C PRO A 19 6.85 -6.37 3.09
N ILE A 20 5.92 -5.48 2.75
CA ILE A 20 5.91 -4.78 1.45
C ILE A 20 7.23 -4.05 1.20
N PHE A 21 7.83 -3.45 2.23
CA PHE A 21 9.09 -2.72 2.12
C PHE A 21 10.31 -3.55 2.49
N ILE A 22 10.22 -4.42 3.49
CA ILE A 22 11.37 -5.18 3.97
C ILE A 22 11.78 -6.27 2.98
N VAL A 23 10.83 -6.95 2.36
CA VAL A 23 11.13 -8.12 1.54
C VAL A 23 11.93 -7.78 0.26
N PRO A 24 11.60 -6.71 -0.50
CA PRO A 24 12.42 -6.28 -1.64
C PRO A 24 13.85 -5.86 -1.25
N LEU A 25 14.04 -5.30 -0.05
CA LEU A 25 15.37 -4.91 0.45
C LEU A 25 16.26 -6.13 0.78
N LEU A 26 15.65 -7.25 1.14
CA LEU A 26 16.35 -8.47 1.59
C LEU A 26 16.36 -9.59 0.54
N VAL A 27 15.92 -9.31 -0.69
CA VAL A 27 15.78 -10.31 -1.76
C VAL A 27 17.05 -11.15 -2.00
N GLN A 28 18.24 -10.57 -1.87
CA GLN A 28 19.51 -11.27 -2.05
C GLN A 28 19.78 -12.27 -0.91
N SER A 29 19.28 -11.97 0.30
CA SER A 29 19.47 -12.80 1.49
C SER A 29 18.38 -13.86 1.65
N ILE A 30 17.15 -13.57 1.21
CA ILE A 30 15.95 -14.41 1.42
C ILE A 30 15.08 -14.55 0.15
N PRO A 31 15.59 -15.10 -0.97
CA PRO A 31 14.86 -15.15 -2.24
C PRO A 31 13.56 -15.95 -2.19
N GLN A 32 13.47 -16.98 -1.34
CA GLN A 32 12.25 -17.76 -1.14
C GLN A 32 11.13 -16.92 -0.51
N VAL A 33 11.47 -16.12 0.50
CA VAL A 33 10.53 -15.19 1.15
C VAL A 33 10.08 -14.11 0.17
N PHE A 34 10.97 -13.65 -0.71
CA PHE A 34 10.64 -12.71 -1.77
C PHE A 34 9.55 -13.23 -2.72
N SER A 35 9.69 -14.47 -3.21
CA SER A 35 8.65 -15.09 -4.05
C SER A 35 7.35 -15.31 -3.28
N PHE A 36 7.44 -15.90 -2.08
CA PHE A 36 6.27 -16.19 -1.25
C PHE A 36 5.44 -14.94 -0.93
N THR A 37 6.13 -13.81 -0.71
CA THR A 37 5.45 -12.53 -0.45
C THR A 37 4.67 -12.06 -1.67
N HIS A 38 5.17 -12.27 -2.90
CA HIS A 38 4.38 -12.00 -4.10
C HIS A 38 3.16 -12.92 -4.19
N ASP A 39 3.30 -14.20 -3.85
CA ASP A 39 2.20 -15.16 -3.94
C ASP A 39 1.04 -14.81 -2.99
N ILE A 40 1.34 -14.47 -1.73
CA ILE A 40 0.31 -14.12 -0.73
C ILE A 40 -0.40 -12.80 -1.04
N TYR A 41 0.28 -11.87 -1.72
CA TYR A 41 -0.31 -10.58 -2.16
C TYR A 41 -0.99 -10.66 -3.54
N SER A 42 -0.81 -11.74 -4.29
CA SER A 42 -1.40 -11.88 -5.63
C SER A 42 -2.95 -11.80 -5.66
N PRO A 43 -3.72 -12.21 -4.63
CA PRO A 43 -5.18 -12.07 -4.65
C PRO A 43 -5.65 -10.62 -4.53
N THR A 44 -4.84 -9.75 -3.90
CA THR A 44 -5.21 -8.34 -3.70
C THR A 44 -4.76 -7.45 -4.87
N CYS A 45 -3.85 -7.93 -5.71
CA CYS A 45 -3.26 -7.16 -6.79
C CYS A 45 -2.87 -8.03 -7.99
N HIS A 46 -3.21 -7.58 -9.21
CA HIS A 46 -2.79 -8.26 -10.44
C HIS A 46 -1.27 -8.20 -10.71
N GLN A 47 -0.51 -7.47 -9.89
CA GLN A 47 0.96 -7.40 -9.83
C GLN A 47 1.65 -7.10 -11.17
N LEU A 48 1.04 -6.24 -11.99
CA LEU A 48 1.65 -5.75 -13.22
C LEU A 48 2.83 -4.83 -12.92
N THR A 49 3.96 -5.06 -13.57
CA THR A 49 5.18 -4.24 -13.45
C THR A 49 4.92 -2.77 -13.77
N SER A 50 4.09 -2.50 -14.79
CA SER A 50 3.66 -1.15 -15.19
C SER A 50 2.80 -0.41 -14.14
N ARG A 51 2.34 -1.12 -13.11
CA ARG A 51 1.53 -0.60 -12.01
C ARG A 51 2.21 -0.72 -10.65
N SER A 52 3.47 -1.13 -10.61
CA SER A 52 4.24 -1.37 -9.39
C SER A 52 5.49 -0.50 -9.33
N LEU A 53 5.97 -0.30 -8.11
CA LEU A 53 7.30 0.23 -7.85
C LEU A 53 8.32 -0.90 -7.77
N CYS A 54 9.58 -0.58 -8.01
CA CYS A 54 10.72 -1.46 -7.87
C CYS A 54 11.77 -0.81 -6.96
N TYR A 55 12.40 -1.60 -6.09
CA TYR A 55 13.59 -1.21 -5.34
C TYR A 55 14.84 -1.48 -6.18
N PHE A 56 15.64 -0.44 -6.41
CA PHE A 56 16.90 -0.50 -7.13
C PHE A 56 18.06 -0.35 -6.14
N PRO A 57 18.77 -1.43 -5.77
CA PRO A 57 19.88 -1.36 -4.83
C PRO A 57 21.05 -0.55 -5.40
N LYS A 58 21.76 0.16 -4.52
CA LYS A 58 22.97 0.92 -4.85
C LYS A 58 24.14 0.42 -4.01
N ASN A 59 25.30 0.20 -4.63
CA ASN A 59 26.48 -0.26 -3.90
C ASN A 59 26.90 0.76 -2.82
N GLY A 60 27.02 0.30 -1.58
CA GLY A 60 27.50 1.12 -0.45
C GLY A 60 26.54 2.21 0.02
N SER A 61 25.26 2.18 -0.37
CA SER A 61 24.24 3.17 0.05
C SER A 61 22.85 2.57 -0.01
N PHE A 62 21.87 3.22 0.64
CA PHE A 62 20.47 2.88 0.46
C PHE A 62 20.07 3.12 -1.02
N GLY A 63 19.36 2.16 -1.61
CA GLY A 63 18.86 2.24 -2.98
C GLY A 63 17.71 3.23 -3.17
N SER A 64 17.10 3.23 -4.35
CA SER A 64 15.93 4.05 -4.67
C SER A 64 14.68 3.18 -4.91
N PHE A 65 13.51 3.76 -4.64
CA PHE A 65 12.24 3.21 -5.11
C PHE A 65 11.79 4.02 -6.33
N GLU A 66 11.61 3.33 -7.45
CA GLU A 66 11.24 3.95 -8.73
C GLU A 66 10.17 3.13 -9.43
N ASP A 67 9.63 3.65 -10.53
CA ASP A 67 8.76 2.89 -11.41
C ASP A 67 9.47 1.63 -11.91
N CYS A 68 8.77 0.51 -11.81
CA CYS A 68 9.31 -0.81 -12.18
C CYS A 68 9.36 -1.04 -13.70
N PHE A 69 8.96 -0.05 -14.48
CA PHE A 69 8.99 -0.08 -15.94
C PHE A 69 9.69 1.18 -16.46
N SER A 70 10.30 1.08 -17.63
CA SER A 70 11.15 2.14 -18.21
C SER A 70 10.56 2.78 -19.47
N SER A 71 9.55 2.17 -20.07
CA SER A 71 8.85 2.69 -21.25
C SER A 71 7.55 3.38 -20.85
N PRO A 72 7.10 4.43 -21.55
CA PRO A 72 5.74 4.95 -21.39
C PRO A 72 4.67 3.93 -21.82
N GLU A 73 5.05 2.89 -22.57
CA GLU A 73 4.19 1.74 -22.86
C GLU A 73 3.96 0.90 -21.59
N PHE A 74 2.70 0.82 -21.18
CA PHE A 74 2.24 -0.07 -20.14
C PHE A 74 2.26 -1.51 -20.66
N ASN A 75 3.18 -2.32 -20.15
CA ASN A 75 3.17 -3.75 -20.42
C ASN A 75 2.35 -4.51 -19.36
N GLU A 76 1.87 -5.69 -19.74
CA GLU A 76 1.16 -6.61 -18.84
C GLU A 76 2.11 -7.60 -18.14
N SER A 77 3.40 -7.28 -18.11
CA SER A 77 4.40 -8.18 -17.50
C SER A 77 4.18 -8.27 -16.00
N LYS A 78 4.17 -9.51 -15.48
CA LYS A 78 4.14 -9.81 -14.05
C LYS A 78 5.52 -10.14 -13.48
N ALA A 79 6.60 -9.85 -14.21
CA ALA A 79 7.96 -10.09 -13.73
C ALA A 79 8.19 -9.52 -12.32
N VAL A 80 8.90 -10.26 -11.48
CA VAL A 80 9.21 -9.86 -10.10
C VAL A 80 10.55 -9.10 -10.00
N SER A 81 11.33 -9.11 -11.07
CA SER A 81 12.53 -8.30 -11.24
C SER A 81 12.60 -7.72 -12.65
N VAL A 82 13.23 -6.56 -12.78
CA VAL A 82 13.37 -5.83 -14.04
C VAL A 82 14.79 -5.32 -14.18
N ASN A 83 15.31 -5.27 -15.41
CA ASN A 83 16.60 -4.65 -15.68
C ASN A 83 16.36 -3.25 -16.27
N LYS A 84 16.76 -2.21 -15.54
CA LYS A 84 16.69 -0.81 -15.97
C LYS A 84 18.11 -0.28 -16.11
N PHE A 85 18.54 -0.04 -17.35
CA PHE A 85 19.88 0.48 -17.68
C PHE A 85 21.05 -0.27 -17.02
N GLY A 86 20.97 -1.60 -16.96
CA GLY A 86 22.00 -2.46 -16.36
C GLY A 86 21.88 -2.66 -14.85
N THR A 87 20.88 -2.06 -14.20
CA THR A 87 20.59 -2.26 -12.77
C THR A 87 19.36 -3.14 -12.60
N ILE A 88 19.48 -4.20 -11.80
CA ILE A 88 18.35 -5.07 -11.47
C ILE A 88 17.52 -4.40 -10.38
N GLY A 89 16.26 -4.09 -10.70
CA GLY A 89 15.24 -3.66 -9.74
C GLY A 89 14.38 -4.83 -9.29
N TYR A 90 13.98 -4.82 -8.03
CA TYR A 90 13.12 -5.83 -7.43
C TYR A 90 11.75 -5.27 -7.14
N LYS A 91 10.72 -5.88 -7.72
CA LYS A 91 9.35 -5.38 -7.64
C LYS A 91 8.84 -5.45 -6.21
N MET A 92 8.12 -4.41 -5.81
CA MET A 92 7.33 -4.45 -4.59
C MET A 92 6.23 -5.52 -4.75
N PRO A 93 5.88 -6.26 -3.69
CA PRO A 93 4.93 -7.37 -3.81
C PRO A 93 3.47 -6.93 -4.04
N VAL A 94 3.20 -5.62 -4.04
CA VAL A 94 1.88 -5.03 -4.31
C VAL A 94 2.00 -3.91 -5.35
N CYS A 95 0.87 -3.39 -5.85
CA CYS A 95 0.89 -2.26 -6.79
C CYS A 95 1.17 -0.93 -6.06
N SER A 96 1.54 0.09 -6.82
CA SER A 96 1.77 1.45 -6.31
C SER A 96 0.55 2.02 -5.56
N ARG A 97 -0.67 1.63 -5.95
CA ARG A 97 -1.91 2.00 -5.25
C ARG A 97 -1.98 1.40 -3.85
N ASP A 98 -1.72 0.10 -3.74
CA ASP A 98 -1.74 -0.62 -2.47
C ASP A 98 -0.60 -0.18 -1.55
N VAL A 99 0.57 0.17 -2.10
CA VAL A 99 1.64 0.84 -1.34
C VAL A 99 1.07 2.10 -0.66
N GLY A 100 0.38 2.96 -1.41
CA GLY A 100 -0.27 4.15 -0.86
C GLY A 100 -1.29 3.81 0.23
N ILE A 101 -2.20 2.87 -0.04
CA ILE A 101 -3.27 2.47 0.88
C ILE A 101 -2.69 1.94 2.19
N TYR A 102 -1.84 0.90 2.14
CA TYR A 102 -1.38 0.22 3.35
C TYR A 102 -0.43 1.10 4.17
N SER A 103 0.49 1.82 3.53
CA SER A 103 1.37 2.75 4.24
C SER A 103 0.58 3.84 4.96
N PHE A 104 -0.41 4.45 4.31
CA PHE A 104 -1.17 5.52 4.95
C PHE A 104 -2.26 5.02 5.89
N MET A 105 -2.73 3.78 5.78
CA MET A 105 -3.52 3.14 6.84
C MET A 105 -2.71 3.02 8.14
N LEU A 106 -1.45 2.59 8.04
CA LEU A 106 -0.58 2.50 9.22
C LEU A 106 -0.28 3.90 9.79
N VAL A 107 0.08 4.87 8.94
CA VAL A 107 0.35 6.26 9.36
C VAL A 107 -0.88 6.90 9.99
N GLY A 108 -2.05 6.79 9.34
CA GLY A 108 -3.32 7.30 9.86
C GLY A 108 -3.73 6.62 11.16
N GLY A 109 -3.48 5.32 11.31
CA GLY A 109 -3.71 4.58 12.55
C GLY A 109 -2.82 5.03 13.70
N ILE A 110 -1.53 5.28 13.43
CA ILE A 110 -0.61 5.86 14.42
C ILE A 110 -1.08 7.26 14.82
N LEU A 111 -1.38 8.11 13.82
CA LEU A 111 -1.83 9.48 14.04
C LEU A 111 -3.18 9.56 14.75
N PHE A 112 -4.08 8.61 14.54
CA PHE A 112 -5.35 8.50 15.24
C PHE A 112 -5.16 8.61 16.76
N SER A 113 -4.12 8.00 17.32
CA SER A 113 -3.85 8.02 18.76
C SER A 113 -3.43 9.38 19.33
N PHE A 114 -3.05 10.33 18.48
CA PHE A 114 -2.71 11.70 18.87
C PHE A 114 -3.88 12.66 18.74
N VAL A 115 -4.82 12.39 17.82
CA VAL A 115 -5.99 13.25 17.56
C VAL A 115 -7.28 12.74 18.21
N ARG A 116 -7.37 11.46 18.54
CA ARG A 116 -8.51 10.82 19.22
C ARG A 116 -8.06 9.83 20.28
N LYS A 117 -8.94 9.51 21.22
CA LYS A 117 -8.66 8.50 22.24
C LYS A 117 -8.65 7.11 21.62
N LYS A 118 -7.71 6.25 22.04
CA LYS A 118 -7.51 4.91 21.48
C LYS A 118 -8.73 3.99 21.64
N ASP A 119 -9.58 4.24 22.63
CA ASP A 119 -10.80 3.50 22.96
C ASP A 119 -12.09 4.19 22.49
N GLU A 120 -11.95 5.22 21.66
CA GLU A 120 -13.07 5.97 21.06
C GLU A 120 -13.95 5.06 20.21
N VAL A 121 -15.28 5.27 20.29
CA VAL A 121 -16.29 4.53 19.52
C VAL A 121 -17.17 5.42 18.65
N ALA A 122 -17.09 6.74 18.82
CA ALA A 122 -17.83 7.69 18.00
C ALA A 122 -17.22 7.75 16.59
N LEU A 123 -18.05 7.60 15.56
CA LEU A 123 -17.63 7.69 14.17
C LEU A 123 -17.67 9.15 13.70
N PRO A 124 -16.68 9.62 12.92
CA PRO A 124 -16.82 10.89 12.22
C PRO A 124 -17.98 10.84 11.19
N PRO A 125 -18.46 11.99 10.71
CA PRO A 125 -19.46 12.03 9.64
C PRO A 125 -19.01 11.22 8.41
N ALA A 126 -19.90 10.39 7.84
CA ALA A 126 -19.56 9.49 6.73
C ALA A 126 -19.08 10.23 5.47
N ILE A 127 -19.45 11.51 5.32
CA ILE A 127 -19.03 12.35 4.19
C ILE A 127 -17.50 12.44 4.05
N TRP A 128 -16.73 12.46 5.15
CA TRP A 128 -15.27 12.52 5.06
C TRP A 128 -14.66 11.23 4.50
N LEU A 129 -15.24 10.07 4.85
CA LEU A 129 -14.85 8.79 4.26
C LEU A 129 -15.19 8.77 2.77
N ILE A 130 -16.40 9.19 2.40
CA ILE A 130 -16.83 9.24 1.00
C ILE A 130 -15.89 10.13 0.18
N LEU A 131 -15.64 11.35 0.63
CA LEU A 131 -14.74 12.28 -0.05
C LEU A 131 -13.32 11.74 -0.20
N ALA A 132 -12.82 10.98 0.77
CA ALA A 132 -11.49 10.37 0.70
C ALA A 132 -11.44 9.15 -0.25
N LEU A 133 -12.53 8.38 -0.34
CA LEU A 133 -12.61 7.21 -1.22
C LEU A 133 -12.93 7.59 -2.68
N VAL A 134 -13.58 8.73 -2.93
CA VAL A 134 -13.97 9.16 -4.28
C VAL A 134 -12.78 9.26 -5.23
N PRO A 135 -11.65 9.93 -4.91
CA PRO A 135 -10.48 9.99 -5.80
C PRO A 135 -9.93 8.61 -6.17
N LEU A 136 -9.83 7.71 -5.18
CA LEU A 136 -9.41 6.32 -5.40
C LEU A 136 -10.41 5.56 -6.27
N GLY A 137 -11.70 5.76 -6.03
CA GLY A 137 -12.79 5.16 -6.80
C GLY A 137 -12.77 5.61 -8.25
N ILE A 138 -12.64 6.91 -8.52
CA ILE A 138 -12.56 7.48 -9.87
C ILE A 138 -11.31 6.94 -10.58
N ASP A 139 -10.12 7.08 -9.98
CA ASP A 139 -8.87 6.61 -10.57
C ASP A 139 -8.86 5.10 -10.82
N GLY A 140 -9.43 4.31 -9.90
CA GLY A 140 -9.53 2.87 -10.02
C GLY A 140 -10.53 2.41 -11.07
N THR A 141 -11.73 2.98 -11.08
CA THR A 141 -12.79 2.60 -12.01
C THR A 141 -12.51 3.07 -13.43
N GLY A 142 -12.00 4.29 -13.62
CA GLY A 142 -11.63 4.78 -14.94
C GLY A 142 -10.53 3.95 -15.59
N GLN A 143 -9.54 3.51 -14.80
CA GLN A 143 -8.52 2.58 -15.28
C GLN A 143 -9.09 1.18 -15.57
N LEU A 144 -10.00 0.67 -14.73
CA LEU A 144 -10.65 -0.63 -14.94
C LEU A 144 -11.48 -0.66 -16.23
N LEU A 145 -12.18 0.45 -16.53
CA LEU A 145 -13.03 0.61 -17.70
C LEU A 145 -12.24 1.00 -18.97
N GLY A 146 -10.93 1.23 -18.86
CA GLY A 146 -10.07 1.59 -19.98
C GLY A 146 -10.23 3.03 -20.47
N PHE A 147 -10.78 3.93 -19.65
CA PHE A 147 -10.90 5.34 -20.01
C PHE A 147 -9.55 6.06 -19.99
N TRP A 148 -8.63 5.65 -19.12
CA TRP A 148 -7.26 6.15 -19.04
C TRP A 148 -6.35 5.14 -18.32
N GLU A 149 -5.03 5.28 -18.47
CA GLU A 149 -4.06 4.60 -17.61
C GLU A 149 -3.51 5.56 -16.55
N SER A 150 -3.57 5.14 -15.28
CA SER A 150 -3.09 5.96 -14.18
C SER A 150 -1.56 5.92 -14.09
N THR A 151 -0.95 6.99 -13.59
CA THR A 151 0.49 6.98 -13.29
C THR A 151 0.71 6.36 -11.91
N ASN A 152 1.88 5.77 -11.65
CA ASN A 152 2.19 5.25 -10.32
C ASN A 152 2.12 6.34 -9.24
N THR A 153 2.48 7.58 -9.57
CA THR A 153 2.31 8.73 -8.66
C THR A 153 0.84 8.96 -8.31
N MET A 154 -0.06 8.99 -9.30
CA MET A 154 -1.49 9.17 -9.04
C MET A 154 -2.07 8.02 -8.22
N ARG A 155 -1.71 6.77 -8.55
CA ARG A 155 -2.09 5.57 -7.79
C ARG A 155 -1.69 5.68 -6.31
N ILE A 156 -0.47 6.14 -6.02
CA ILE A 156 0.02 6.36 -4.66
C ILE A 156 -0.79 7.45 -3.98
N ILE A 157 -1.00 8.61 -4.63
CA ILE A 157 -1.71 9.75 -4.03
C ILE A 157 -3.14 9.37 -3.67
N THR A 158 -3.90 8.80 -4.61
CA THR A 158 -5.29 8.42 -4.35
C THR A 158 -5.39 7.29 -3.33
N GLY A 159 -4.46 6.33 -3.38
CA GLY A 159 -4.36 5.27 -2.39
C GLY A 159 -4.05 5.80 -0.99
N ALA A 160 -3.12 6.75 -0.88
CA ALA A 160 -2.72 7.38 0.37
C ALA A 160 -3.86 8.16 1.03
N ILE A 161 -4.62 8.94 0.25
CA ILE A 161 -5.78 9.69 0.74
C ILE A 161 -6.81 8.73 1.37
N ALA A 162 -7.19 7.68 0.63
CA ALA A 162 -8.11 6.67 1.12
C ALA A 162 -7.55 5.95 2.36
N GLY A 163 -6.32 5.47 2.28
CA GLY A 163 -5.66 4.73 3.35
C GLY A 163 -5.56 5.53 4.65
N PHE A 164 -5.24 6.82 4.56
CA PHE A 164 -5.12 7.70 5.73
C PHE A 164 -6.41 7.86 6.52
N VAL A 165 -7.54 7.92 5.82
CA VAL A 165 -8.86 8.20 6.43
C VAL A 165 -9.51 6.94 7.00
N VAL A 166 -9.26 5.76 6.40
CA VAL A 166 -9.83 4.47 6.86
C VAL A 166 -9.68 4.20 8.38
N PRO A 167 -8.50 4.38 9.01
CA PRO A 167 -8.31 4.16 10.45
C PRO A 167 -9.28 4.91 11.34
N PHE A 168 -9.69 6.12 10.94
CA PHE A 168 -10.62 6.97 11.71
C PHE A 168 -12.04 6.40 11.81
N TYR A 169 -12.36 5.40 10.99
CA TYR A 169 -13.61 4.66 11.00
C TYR A 169 -13.40 3.21 11.46
N ALA A 170 -12.35 2.56 10.97
CA ALA A 170 -12.04 1.17 11.32
C ALA A 170 -11.75 1.00 12.82
N ILE A 171 -10.95 1.87 13.43
CA ILE A 171 -10.61 1.77 14.85
C ILE A 171 -11.86 1.93 15.75
N PRO A 172 -12.70 2.98 15.58
CA PRO A 172 -13.94 3.07 16.35
C PRO A 172 -14.90 1.90 16.15
N LEU A 173 -15.01 1.36 14.93
CA LEU A 173 -15.82 0.17 14.67
C LEU A 173 -15.27 -1.05 15.42
N LEU A 174 -13.96 -1.31 15.34
CA LEU A 174 -13.31 -2.39 16.09
C LEU A 174 -13.50 -2.24 17.60
N ASN A 175 -13.37 -1.02 18.12
CA ASN A 175 -13.61 -0.74 19.54
C ASN A 175 -15.06 -1.03 19.97
N ARG A 176 -16.06 -0.86 19.08
CA ARG A 176 -17.45 -1.25 19.37
C ARG A 176 -17.61 -2.77 19.48
N PHE A 177 -16.88 -3.55 18.68
CA PHE A 177 -16.92 -5.01 18.75
C PHE A 177 -16.28 -5.57 20.03
N PHE A 178 -15.33 -4.85 20.63
CA PHE A 178 -14.64 -5.26 21.87
C PHE A 178 -15.20 -4.62 23.15
N LYS A 179 -16.29 -3.86 23.05
CA LYS A 179 -17.06 -3.37 24.19
C LYS A 179 -17.99 -4.45 24.71
#